data_AF-A0A9P7GHQ1-F1
#
_entry.id   AF-A0A9P7GHQ1-F1
#
_cell.length_a   1.000
_cell.length_b   1.000
_cell.length_c   1.000
_cell.angle_alpha   90.00
_cell.angle_beta   90.00
_cell.angle_gamma   90.00
#
_symmetry.space_group_name_H-M   'P 1'
#
loop_
_entity.id
_entity.type
_entity.pdbx_description
1 polymer ?
#
loop_
_entity_poly.entity_id
_entity_poly.type
_entity_poly.pdbx_seq_one_letter_code
_entity_poly.pdbx_strand_id
1 'polypeptide(L)' 'MDAMMTSKGDVWDPPEQVVTDCTKEVNETLRVLRKGKGLFIYLTFGQPHFRKRYLTRPGSTLEIKELGEAFHYYLYIVRT' A
#
# COMPACT_ATOMS: atom_id res chain seq x y z
N MET A 1 -5.16 -0.98 -5.31
CA MET A 1 -4.30 0.24 -5.39
C MET A 1 -3.67 0.47 -6.76
N ASP A 2 -2.88 -0.47 -7.33
CA ASP A 2 -2.18 -0.27 -8.62
C ASP A 2 -3.07 0.23 -9.76
N ALA A 3 -4.24 -0.39 -9.94
CA ALA A 3 -5.20 0.02 -10.96
C ALA A 3 -5.62 1.50 -10.80
N MET A 4 -5.83 1.97 -9.58
CA MET A 4 -6.22 3.36 -9.32
C MET A 4 -5.09 4.35 -9.61
N MET A 5 -3.84 3.92 -9.45
CA MET A 5 -2.66 4.75 -9.76
C MET A 5 -2.30 4.78 -11.25
N THR A 6 -3.04 4.07 -12.12
CA THR A 6 -2.86 4.16 -13.57
C THR A 6 -3.51 5.41 -14.18
N SER A 7 -4.33 6.13 -13.42
CA SER A 7 -4.89 7.41 -13.85
C SER A 7 -3.74 8.34 -14.23
N LYS A 8 -3.69 8.74 -15.51
CA LYS A 8 -2.63 9.58 -16.08
C LYS A 8 -2.33 10.78 -15.17
N GLY A 9 -1.15 10.80 -14.55
CA GLY A 9 -0.74 11.83 -13.61
C GLY A 9 0.68 11.58 -13.08
N ASP A 10 1.24 12.60 -12.44
CA ASP A 10 2.51 12.48 -11.74
C ASP A 10 2.34 11.56 -10.51
N VAL A 11 3.15 10.52 -10.40
CA VAL A 11 3.12 9.61 -9.23
C VAL A 11 3.61 10.30 -7.96
N TRP A 12 4.42 11.34 -8.10
CA TRP A 12 4.86 12.19 -7.01
C TRP A 12 3.70 13.06 -6.50
N ASP A 13 2.89 13.61 -7.41
CA ASP A 13 1.72 14.44 -7.13
C ASP A 13 0.43 13.85 -7.74
N PRO A 14 -0.09 12.75 -7.17
CA PRO A 14 -1.27 12.08 -7.69
C PRO A 14 -2.53 12.96 -7.48
N PRO A 15 -3.54 12.83 -8.36
CA PRO A 15 -4.82 13.48 -8.15
C PRO A 15 -5.44 13.14 -6.79
N GLU A 16 -6.10 14.12 -6.16
CA GLU A 16 -6.74 13.97 -4.84
C GLU A 16 -7.69 12.76 -4.78
N GLN A 17 -8.44 12.51 -5.85
CA GLN A 17 -9.32 11.36 -5.96
C GLN A 17 -8.57 10.04 -5.79
N VAL A 18 -7.41 9.90 -6.43
CA VAL A 18 -6.56 8.70 -6.34
C VAL A 18 -6.02 8.53 -4.92
N VAL A 19 -5.60 9.64 -4.30
CA VAL A 19 -5.14 9.63 -2.91
C VAL A 19 -6.24 9.15 -1.97
N THR A 20 -7.44 9.68 -2.16
CA THR A 20 -8.63 9.37 -1.38
C THR A 20 -9.01 7.90 -1.52
N ASP A 21 -9.09 7.40 -2.75
CA ASP A 21 -9.53 6.04 -3.02
C ASP A 21 -8.50 5.00 -2.52
N CYS A 22 -7.21 5.23 -2.76
CA CYS A 22 -6.14 4.37 -2.24
C CYS A 22 -6.11 4.37 -0.70
N THR A 23 -6.36 5.52 -0.07
CA THR A 23 -6.41 5.61 1.40
C THR A 23 -7.63 4.87 1.95
N LYS A 24 -8.80 5.01 1.32
CA LYS A 24 -10.02 4.29 1.70
C LYS A 24 -9.86 2.78 1.57
N GLU A 25 -9.29 2.30 0.47
CA GLU A 25 -9.00 0.88 0.26
C GLU A 25 -8.19 0.28 1.42
N VAL A 26 -7.11 0.95 1.83
CA VAL A 26 -6.26 0.50 2.95
C VAL A 26 -7.03 0.55 4.27
N ASN A 27 -7.70 1.67 4.57
CA ASN A 27 -8.45 1.82 5.82
C ASN A 27 -9.54 0.76 5.98
N GLU A 28 -10.32 0.50 4.92
CA GLU A 28 -11.39 -0.48 4.95
C GLU A 28 -10.84 -1.90 5.09
N THR A 29 -9.70 -2.20 4.46
CA THR A 29 -9.00 -3.46 4.66
C THR A 29 -8.60 -3.64 6.13
N LEU A 30 -7.94 -2.64 6.73
CA LEU A 30 -7.53 -2.71 8.14
C LEU A 30 -8.72 -2.74 9.12
N ARG A 31 -9.85 -2.15 8.74
CA ARG A 31 -11.09 -2.18 9.55
C ARG A 31 -11.64 -3.59 9.66
N VAL A 32 -11.64 -4.36 8.57
CA VAL A 32 -12.21 -5.72 8.54
C VAL A 32 -11.24 -6.80 9.01
N LEU A 33 -9.94 -6.50 9.13
CA LEU A 33 -8.97 -7.43 9.67
C LEU A 33 -9.26 -7.79 11.14
N ARG A 34 -9.10 -9.09 11.45
CA ARG A 34 -9.11 -9.58 12.84
C ARG A 34 -7.96 -8.94 13.62
N LYS A 35 -8.26 -8.21 14.69
CA LYS A 35 -7.26 -7.54 15.52
C LYS A 35 -6.25 -8.51 16.13
N GLY A 36 -4.97 -8.15 16.09
CA GLY A 36 -3.85 -8.91 16.65
C GLY A 36 -3.44 -10.18 15.88
N LYS A 37 -4.19 -10.58 14.85
CA LYS A 37 -3.89 -11.80 14.06
C LYS A 37 -4.01 -11.61 12.54
N GLY A 38 -4.80 -10.65 12.10
CA GLY A 38 -5.01 -10.33 10.70
C GLY A 38 -3.75 -9.76 10.06
N LEU A 39 -3.58 -10.05 8.77
CA LEU A 39 -2.46 -9.58 7.98
C LEU A 39 -2.98 -8.98 6.69
N PHE A 40 -2.58 -7.75 6.38
CA PHE A 40 -2.78 -7.19 5.05
C PHE A 40 -1.48 -7.33 4.26
N ILE A 41 -1.54 -8.08 3.15
CA ILE A 41 -0.43 -8.28 2.23
C ILE A 41 -0.73 -7.51 0.95
N TYR A 42 0.21 -6.67 0.52
CA TYR A 42 0.15 -5.98 -0.75
C TYR A 42 1.42 -6.24 -1.54
N LEU A 43 1.28 -6.92 -2.68
CA LEU A 43 2.39 -7.27 -3.58
C LEU A 43 2.27 -6.45 -4.86
N THR A 44 3.31 -5.70 -5.20
CA THR A 44 3.29 -4.79 -6.35
C THR A 44 4.70 -4.52 -6.87
N PHE A 45 4.81 -4.03 -8.10
CA PHE A 45 6.04 -3.42 -8.61
C PHE A 45 6.24 -1.97 -8.13
N GLY A 46 5.22 -1.38 -7.50
CA GLY A 46 5.25 -0.03 -6.97
C GLY A 46 6.32 0.13 -5.89
N GLN A 47 7.26 1.04 -6.13
CA GLN A 47 8.40 1.28 -5.24
C GLN A 47 7.99 1.87 -3.87
N PRO A 48 8.74 1.59 -2.79
CA PRO A 48 8.39 2.00 -1.43
C PRO A 48 8.14 3.49 -1.26
N HIS A 49 8.87 4.34 -1.96
CA HIS A 49 8.70 5.79 -1.87
C HIS A 49 7.32 6.27 -2.32
N PHE A 50 6.67 5.58 -3.26
CA PHE A 50 5.30 5.89 -3.69
C PHE A 50 4.22 5.23 -2.85
N ARG A 51 4.50 4.04 -2.28
CA ARG A 51 3.46 3.21 -1.65
C ARG A 51 3.38 3.35 -0.14
N LYS A 52 4.50 3.66 0.52
CA LYS A 52 4.54 3.84 1.99
C LYS A 52 3.49 4.84 2.49
N ARG A 53 3.28 5.96 1.79
CA ARG A 53 2.32 6.99 2.20
C ARG A 53 0.88 6.47 2.35
N TYR A 54 0.53 5.39 1.65
CA TYR A 54 -0.80 4.79 1.73
C TYR A 54 -0.90 3.69 2.79
N LEU A 55 0.20 3.01 3.09
CA LEU A 55 0.22 1.79 3.91
C LEU A 55 0.64 2.05 5.36
N THR A 56 1.34 3.14 5.64
CA THR A 56 1.68 3.54 7.01
C THR A 56 0.43 4.09 7.71
N ARG A 57 -0.09 3.36 8.70
CA ARG A 57 -1.30 3.75 9.44
C ARG A 57 -1.07 3.75 10.97
N PRO A 58 -1.70 4.67 11.73
CA PRO A 58 -1.63 4.66 13.19
C PRO A 58 -2.09 3.32 13.76
N GLY A 59 -1.40 2.82 14.78
CA GLY A 59 -1.72 1.54 15.40
C GLY A 59 -1.43 0.32 14.51
N SER A 60 -0.63 0.48 13.46
CA SER A 60 -0.17 -0.61 12.61
C SER A 60 1.34 -0.61 12.45
N THR A 61 1.92 -1.75 12.07
CA THR A 61 3.32 -1.85 11.64
C THR A 61 3.37 -2.18 10.15
N LEU A 62 4.38 -1.64 9.46
CA LEU A 62 4.63 -1.87 8.03
C LEU A 62 6.02 -2.48 7.83
N GLU A 63 6.05 -3.71 7.33
CA GLU A 63 7.25 -4.40 6.86
C GLU A 63 7.25 -4.43 5.32
N ILE A 64 8.43 -4.31 4.71
CA ILE A 64 8.59 -4.33 3.26
C ILE A 64 9.71 -5.30 2.91
N LYS A 65 9.43 -6.23 2.01
CA LYS A 65 10.42 -7.16 1.45
C LYS A 65 10.56 -6.95 -0.04
N GLU A 66 11.79 -6.95 -0.51
CA GLU A 66 12.10 -6.99 -1.93
C GLU A 66 12.17 -8.45 -2.37
N LEU A 67 11.51 -8.77 -3.49
CA LEU A 67 11.43 -10.11 -4.05
C LEU A 67 11.97 -10.09 -5.49
N GLY A 68 12.92 -10.98 -5.78
CA GLY A 68 13.62 -11.06 -7.06
C GLY A 68 15.01 -10.42 -7.01
N GLU A 69 15.83 -10.67 -8.03
CA GLU A 69 17.25 -10.25 -8.05
C GLU A 69 17.52 -9.02 -8.92
N ALA A 70 16.81 -8.85 -10.03
CA ALA A 70 17.02 -7.74 -10.98
C ALA A 70 15.80 -6.81 -11.15
N PHE A 71 14.58 -7.37 -11.04
CA PHE A 71 13.32 -6.63 -11.11
C PHE A 71 12.53 -6.91 -9.83
N HIS A 72 12.73 -6.06 -8.83
CA HIS A 72 12.12 -6.29 -7.53
C HIS A 72 10.62 -6.05 -7.56
N TYR A 73 9.86 -7.06 -7.15
CA TYR A 73 8.55 -6.82 -6.55
C TYR A 73 8.74 -6.43 -5.09
N TYR A 74 7.83 -5.59 -4.60
CA TYR A 74 7.78 -5.17 -3.21
C TYR A 74 6.58 -5.81 -2.53
N LEU A 75 6.86 -6.61 -1.51
CA LEU A 75 5.87 -7.22 -0.63
C LEU A 75 5.73 -6.35 0.62
N TYR A 76 4.63 -5.61 0.69
CA TYR A 76 4.25 -4.83 1.86
C TYR A 76 3.38 -5.68 2.78
N ILE A 77 3.70 -5.68 4.07
CA ILE A 77 3.03 -6.48 5.08
C ILE A 77 2.61 -5.54 6.20
N VAL A 78 1.30 -5.34 6.37
CA VAL A 78 0.70 -4.47 7.39
C VAL A 78 0.03 -5.32 8.48
N ARG A 79 0.37 -5.02 9.74
CA ARG A 79 -0.18 -5.71 10.93
C ARG A 79 -0.87 -4.71 11.86
N THR A 80 -2.02 -5.08 12.42
CA THR A 80 -2.82 -4.27 13.37
C THR A 80 -3.07 -5.01 14.68
#